data_AF-A0A936M994-F1
#
_entry.id   AF-A0A936M994-F1
#
_cell.length_a   1.000
_cell.length_b   1.000
_cell.length_c   1.000
_cell.angle_alpha   90.00
_cell.angle_beta   90.00
_cell.angle_gamma   90.00
#
_symmetry.space_group_name_H-M   'P 1'
#
loop_
_entity.id
_entity.type
_entity.pdbx_description
1 polymer ?
#
loop_
_entity_poly.entity_id
_entity_poly.type
_entity_poly.pdbx_seq_one_letter_code
_entity_poly.pdbx_strand_id
1 'polypeptide(L)'
;MNNMYRMVFFLLLGAIFCTGVRGQDTKPEPCPDVKVFGPATEVQPNESGKFRIVVDYKGFYRPISISWSAIGGEIVSGMEETEVTVRRKSKEDFDVYATVTGFRPRCERTFTEDKPDLTVPETVFLDTFEKMVSESDKDRLLRIVDDIKSQRSHELFIVLRYDKDRPSNSARSWREAPLTGLTNAGIGYHTFMTFIDVPADSDSLEIWRVTRGAKPPID
;
A
#
# COMPACT_ATOMS: atom_id res chain seq x y z
N MET A 1 81.24 -39.95 -12.01
CA MET A 1 82.19 -38.83 -11.84
C MET A 1 82.07 -37.91 -13.06
N ASN A 2 81.66 -36.67 -12.77
CA ASN A 2 81.78 -35.42 -13.53
C ASN A 2 81.26 -35.26 -14.97
N ASN A 3 80.58 -34.10 -15.09
CA ASN A 3 80.50 -33.18 -16.22
C ASN A 3 79.47 -33.45 -17.32
N MET A 4 78.85 -32.47 -17.98
CA MET A 4 78.68 -31.02 -17.82
C MET A 4 77.95 -30.61 -19.13
N TYR A 5 76.81 -29.92 -19.04
CA TYR A 5 76.01 -29.28 -20.11
C TYR A 5 75.64 -30.08 -21.39
N ARG A 6 74.33 -30.25 -21.61
CA ARG A 6 73.74 -30.01 -22.94
C ARG A 6 72.29 -29.53 -22.86
N MET A 7 72.16 -28.25 -23.19
CA MET A 7 70.98 -27.46 -23.48
C MET A 7 70.15 -28.06 -24.61
N VAL A 8 68.86 -28.34 -24.41
CA VAL A 8 67.85 -28.39 -25.49
C VAL A 8 66.49 -27.92 -24.95
N PHE A 9 66.08 -26.79 -25.52
CA PHE A 9 64.73 -26.22 -25.65
C PHE A 9 63.57 -27.24 -25.62
N PHE A 10 62.58 -27.01 -24.76
CA PHE A 10 61.18 -27.39 -25.04
C PHE A 10 60.22 -26.31 -24.55
N LEU A 11 59.55 -25.70 -25.54
CA LEU A 11 58.35 -24.86 -25.46
C LEU A 11 57.15 -25.69 -24.99
N LEU A 12 56.10 -24.99 -24.51
CA LEU A 12 54.73 -25.43 -24.14
C LEU A 12 54.60 -25.92 -22.68
N LEU A 13 53.68 -25.44 -21.83
CA LEU A 13 52.33 -24.94 -22.08
C LEU A 13 52.01 -23.71 -21.24
N GLY A 14 51.53 -22.67 -21.91
CA GLY A 14 50.65 -21.68 -21.31
C GLY A 14 49.22 -22.23 -21.27
N ALA A 15 48.62 -22.20 -20.08
CA ALA A 15 47.18 -22.16 -19.86
C ALA A 15 46.92 -21.70 -18.42
N ILE A 16 47.28 -20.44 -18.13
CA ILE A 16 46.73 -19.76 -16.97
C ILE A 16 45.25 -19.55 -17.31
N PHE A 17 44.39 -20.38 -16.73
CA PHE A 17 42.95 -20.14 -16.69
C PHE A 17 42.72 -18.84 -15.91
N CYS A 18 42.72 -17.71 -16.61
CA CYS A 18 42.01 -16.53 -16.16
C CYS A 18 40.52 -16.86 -16.23
N THR A 19 39.98 -17.50 -15.19
CA THR A 19 38.54 -17.46 -14.93
C THR A 19 38.22 -16.02 -14.57
N GLY A 20 37.93 -15.22 -15.60
CA GLY A 20 37.30 -13.94 -15.45
C GLY A 20 35.99 -14.17 -14.70
N VAL A 21 35.98 -13.84 -13.41
CA VAL A 21 34.76 -13.58 -12.68
C VAL A 21 34.15 -12.38 -13.39
N ARG A 22 33.25 -12.65 -14.35
CA ARG A 22 32.33 -11.63 -14.85
C ARG A 22 31.57 -11.17 -13.61
N GLY A 23 31.90 -9.98 -13.13
CA GLY A 23 31.07 -9.28 -12.16
C GLY A 23 29.67 -9.29 -12.74
N GLN A 24 28.76 -10.00 -12.08
CA GLN A 24 27.36 -9.88 -12.38
C GLN A 24 27.04 -8.41 -12.12
N ASP A 25 26.76 -7.66 -13.19
CA ASP A 25 26.05 -6.39 -13.12
C ASP A 25 24.70 -6.69 -12.50
N THR A 26 24.69 -6.71 -11.17
CA THR A 26 23.47 -6.67 -10.39
C THR A 26 22.90 -5.30 -10.67
N LYS A 27 21.91 -5.25 -11.57
CA LYS A 27 21.11 -4.04 -11.76
C LYS A 27 20.75 -3.53 -10.37
N PRO A 28 21.08 -2.27 -10.03
CA PRO A 28 20.76 -1.76 -8.72
C PRO A 28 19.25 -1.94 -8.54
N GLU A 29 18.87 -2.70 -7.52
CA GLU A 29 17.47 -2.83 -7.10
C GLU A 29 16.87 -1.41 -7.01
N PRO A 30 15.60 -1.18 -7.34
CA PRO A 30 15.01 0.16 -7.23
C PRO A 30 14.85 0.58 -5.75
N CYS A 31 14.73 1.87 -5.47
CA CYS A 31 14.22 2.33 -4.17
C CYS A 31 12.70 2.07 -4.11
N PRO A 32 12.17 1.63 -2.96
CA PRO A 32 10.73 1.58 -2.74
C PRO A 32 10.09 2.95 -2.98
N ASP A 33 8.87 2.95 -3.51
CA ASP A 33 8.05 4.16 -3.63
C ASP A 33 7.20 4.28 -2.36
N VAL A 34 7.25 5.44 -1.71
CA VAL A 34 6.56 5.68 -0.45
C VAL A 34 5.69 6.91 -0.59
N LYS A 35 4.44 6.77 -0.16
CA LYS A 35 3.46 7.85 -0.18
C LYS A 35 2.79 7.97 1.16
N VAL A 36 2.68 9.21 1.63
CA VAL A 36 1.93 9.57 2.83
C VAL A 36 0.65 10.27 2.38
N PHE A 37 -0.46 9.82 2.92
CA PHE A 37 -1.79 10.37 2.68
C PHE A 37 -2.31 10.90 4.00
N GLY A 38 -2.88 12.10 3.99
CA GLY A 38 -3.64 12.62 5.13
C GLY A 38 -5.14 12.52 4.89
N PRO A 39 -5.92 13.19 5.75
CA PRO A 39 -7.38 13.19 5.69
C PRO A 39 -7.89 13.96 4.46
N ALA A 40 -9.06 13.58 3.94
CA ALA A 40 -9.66 14.22 2.75
C ALA A 40 -10.05 15.68 2.97
N THR A 41 -10.24 16.05 4.24
CA THR A 41 -10.65 17.39 4.65
C THR A 41 -9.60 17.99 5.55
N GLU A 42 -9.44 19.31 5.48
CA GLU A 42 -8.57 20.03 6.39
C GLU A 42 -8.95 19.73 7.85
N VAL A 43 -7.97 19.26 8.63
CA VAL A 43 -8.13 19.01 10.07
C VAL A 43 -8.27 20.34 10.79
N GLN A 44 -9.39 20.57 11.48
CA GLN A 44 -9.56 21.79 12.27
C GLN A 44 -8.83 21.68 13.62
N PRO A 45 -8.52 22.81 14.29
CA PRO A 45 -7.94 22.77 15.64
C PRO A 45 -8.76 21.94 16.62
N ASN A 46 -8.09 21.11 17.41
CA ASN A 46 -8.64 20.11 18.33
C ASN A 46 -9.35 18.91 17.68
N GLU A 47 -9.43 18.85 16.35
CA GLU A 47 -9.86 17.65 15.64
C GLU A 47 -8.68 16.71 15.38
N SER A 48 -9.02 15.43 15.20
CA SER A 48 -8.06 14.38 14.87
C SER A 48 -8.17 14.01 13.39
N GLY A 49 -7.06 14.07 12.68
CA GLY A 49 -6.91 13.55 11.32
C GLY A 49 -6.20 12.19 11.33
N LYS A 50 -6.60 11.31 10.40
CA LYS A 50 -5.90 10.05 10.16
C LYS A 50 -4.97 10.21 8.97
N PHE A 51 -3.73 9.77 9.15
CA PHE A 51 -2.70 9.76 8.13
C PHE A 51 -2.23 8.32 7.92
N ARG A 52 -1.88 7.97 6.69
CA ARG A 52 -1.50 6.61 6.34
C ARG A 52 -0.33 6.62 5.37
N ILE A 53 0.56 5.63 5.52
CA ILE A 53 1.69 5.42 4.62
C ILE A 53 1.46 4.17 3.76
N VAL A 54 1.80 4.25 2.47
CA VAL A 54 1.91 3.10 1.56
C VAL A 54 3.31 2.98 1.07
N VAL A 55 3.83 1.75 1.09
CA VAL A 55 5.14 1.40 0.57
C VAL A 55 4.94 0.41 -0.58
N ASP A 56 5.23 0.84 -1.81
CA ASP A 56 5.48 -0.07 -2.93
C ASP A 56 6.94 -0.50 -2.89
N TYR A 57 7.13 -1.74 -2.48
CA TYR A 57 8.43 -2.34 -2.28
C TYR A 57 9.23 -2.51 -3.59
N LYS A 58 8.60 -2.50 -4.77
CA LYS A 58 9.30 -2.70 -6.08
C LYS A 58 10.27 -3.89 -6.09
N GLY A 59 9.91 -4.98 -5.42
CA GLY A 59 10.74 -6.19 -5.28
C GLY A 59 11.69 -6.19 -4.07
N PHE A 60 11.62 -5.18 -3.20
CA PHE A 60 12.38 -5.09 -1.95
C PHE A 60 11.70 -5.86 -0.81
N TYR A 61 12.29 -6.95 -0.33
CA TYR A 61 11.67 -7.83 0.67
C TYR A 61 12.28 -7.74 2.09
N ARG A 62 12.95 -6.63 2.44
CA ARG A 62 13.53 -6.49 3.79
C ARG A 62 12.52 -5.87 4.77
N PRO A 63 12.59 -6.24 6.06
CA PRO A 63 11.83 -5.56 7.10
C PRO A 63 12.12 -4.05 7.11
N ILE A 64 11.07 -3.26 7.22
CA ILE A 64 11.15 -1.80 7.40
C ILE A 64 10.55 -1.44 8.75
N SER A 65 10.92 -0.27 9.27
CA SER A 65 10.28 0.29 10.46
C SER A 65 9.77 1.69 10.13
N ILE A 66 8.57 1.99 10.59
CA ILE A 66 7.88 3.25 10.37
C ILE A 66 7.85 3.99 11.70
N SER A 67 8.06 5.31 11.63
CA SER A 67 7.91 6.21 12.77
C SER A 67 7.23 7.49 12.31
N TRP A 68 6.29 7.99 13.09
CA TRP A 68 5.54 9.21 12.76
C TRP A 68 6.02 10.40 13.58
N SER A 69 5.95 11.59 13.00
CA SER A 69 6.14 12.86 13.70
C SER A 69 5.18 13.91 13.15
N ALA A 70 4.82 14.89 13.98
CA ALA A 70 3.89 15.95 13.60
C ALA A 70 4.37 17.31 14.11
N ILE A 71 4.22 18.35 13.29
CA ILE A 71 4.39 19.76 13.63
C ILE A 71 2.98 20.36 13.79
N GLY A 72 2.78 21.22 14.80
CA GLY A 72 1.47 21.84 15.06
C GLY A 72 0.36 20.89 15.56
N GLY A 73 0.71 19.64 15.88
CA GLY A 73 -0.20 18.62 16.37
C GLY A 73 0.42 17.68 17.40
N GLU A 74 -0.33 16.67 17.79
CA GLU A 74 0.16 15.55 18.60
C GLU A 74 -0.34 14.22 18.07
N ILE A 75 0.52 13.21 18.14
CA ILE A 75 0.16 11.84 17.80
C ILE A 75 -0.70 11.28 18.95
N VAL A 76 -1.91 10.86 18.61
CA VAL A 76 -2.89 10.27 19.55
C VAL A 76 -2.77 8.74 19.55
N SER A 77 -2.46 8.14 18.40
CA SER A 77 -2.28 6.68 18.24
C SER A 77 -1.52 6.34 16.95
N GLY A 78 -0.98 5.11 16.86
CA GLY A 78 -0.43 4.56 15.62
C GLY A 78 1.02 4.94 15.28
N MET A 79 1.84 5.27 16.29
CA MET A 79 3.21 5.81 16.09
C MET A 79 4.17 4.90 15.32
N GLU A 80 3.97 3.58 15.36
CA GLU A 80 4.80 2.57 14.66
C GLU A 80 3.98 1.75 13.64
N GLU A 81 2.77 2.22 13.33
CA GLU A 81 1.84 1.53 12.44
C GLU A 81 1.84 2.20 11.06
N THR A 82 1.23 1.53 10.08
CA THR A 82 1.01 2.12 8.75
C THR A 82 -0.01 3.27 8.77
N GLU A 83 -0.73 3.45 9.87
CA GLU A 83 -1.71 4.51 10.10
C GLU A 83 -1.37 5.23 11.41
N VAL A 84 -1.48 6.56 11.42
CA VAL A 84 -1.33 7.41 12.61
C VAL A 84 -2.54 8.32 12.73
N THR A 85 -2.99 8.56 13.96
CA THR A 85 -3.99 9.60 14.25
C THR A 85 -3.29 10.78 14.89
N VAL A 86 -3.44 11.97 14.31
CA VAL A 86 -2.82 13.21 14.79
C VAL A 86 -3.92 14.22 15.13
N ARG A 87 -3.92 14.72 16.36
CA ARG A 87 -4.78 15.82 16.79
C ARG A 87 -4.10 17.16 16.53
N ARG A 88 -4.73 18.04 15.76
CA ARG A 88 -4.21 19.38 15.49
C ARG A 88 -4.36 20.25 16.74
N LYS A 89 -3.31 20.98 17.13
CA LYS A 89 -3.32 21.83 18.35
C LYS A 89 -3.67 23.29 18.08
N SER A 90 -3.23 23.84 16.96
CA SER A 90 -3.42 25.25 16.62
C SER A 90 -3.78 25.43 15.14
N LYS A 91 -4.19 26.65 14.77
CA LYS A 91 -4.43 27.06 13.37
C LYS A 91 -3.14 27.31 12.57
N GLU A 92 -1.98 27.20 13.22
CA GLU A 92 -0.68 27.40 12.59
C GLU A 92 -0.28 26.19 11.73
N ASP A 93 0.98 26.17 11.27
CA ASP A 93 1.56 25.11 10.45
C ASP A 93 1.27 23.73 11.05
N PHE A 94 0.64 22.87 10.24
CA PHE A 94 0.25 21.52 10.61
C PHE A 94 0.74 20.56 9.54
N ASP A 95 1.83 19.86 9.85
CA ASP A 95 2.47 18.91 8.94
C ASP A 95 2.66 17.57 9.64
N VAL A 96 2.44 16.48 8.91
CA VAL A 96 2.68 15.12 9.38
C VAL A 96 3.73 14.46 8.50
N TYR A 97 4.69 13.81 9.15
CA TYR A 97 5.81 13.16 8.50
C TYR A 97 5.88 11.69 8.90
N ALA A 98 6.10 10.83 7.92
CA ALA A 98 6.44 9.44 8.14
C ALA A 98 7.92 9.23 7.84
N THR A 99 8.66 8.66 8.79
CA THR A 99 10.04 8.24 8.60
C THR A 99 10.12 6.71 8.50
N VAL A 100 10.60 6.23 7.37
CA VAL A 100 10.80 4.81 7.06
C VAL A 100 12.29 4.48 7.12
N THR A 101 12.62 3.49 7.94
CA THR A 101 13.97 2.94 8.06
C THR A 101 14.01 1.49 7.57
N GLY A 102 15.20 0.97 7.29
CA GLY A 102 15.40 -0.35 6.68
C GLY A 102 15.67 -0.31 5.17
N PHE A 103 15.42 0.83 4.51
CA PHE A 103 15.84 1.05 3.12
C PHE A 103 17.37 1.15 2.98
N ARG A 104 17.86 0.85 1.78
CA ARG A 104 19.29 0.96 1.46
C ARG A 104 19.80 2.39 1.69
N PRO A 105 21.11 2.55 1.99
CA PRO A 105 21.74 3.87 1.99
C PRO A 105 21.49 4.53 0.63
N ARG A 106 21.02 5.80 0.64
CA ARG A 106 20.65 6.65 -0.53
C ARG A 106 19.17 6.65 -0.95
N CYS A 107 18.29 5.82 -0.39
CA CYS A 107 16.85 6.04 -0.57
C CYS A 107 16.37 7.15 0.39
N GLU A 108 15.37 7.92 -0.05
CA GLU A 108 14.64 8.84 0.81
C GLU A 108 14.00 8.08 1.98
N ARG A 109 13.90 8.74 3.13
CA ARG A 109 13.46 8.11 4.38
C ARG A 109 12.35 8.87 5.06
N THR A 110 12.21 10.17 4.82
CA THR A 110 11.20 10.99 5.46
C THR A 110 10.29 11.52 4.38
N PHE A 111 9.01 11.24 4.53
CA PHE A 111 7.97 11.56 3.57
C PHE A 111 6.91 12.40 4.27
N THR A 112 6.43 13.42 3.58
CA THR A 112 5.30 14.24 4.04
C THR A 112 4.07 13.91 3.19
N GLU A 113 2.90 14.34 3.65
CA GLU A 113 1.66 14.18 2.91
C GLU A 113 1.78 14.76 1.50
N ASP A 114 1.44 13.94 0.50
CA ASP A 114 1.11 14.47 -0.82
C ASP A 114 -0.17 15.29 -0.64
N LYS A 115 -0.07 16.63 -0.70
CA LYS A 115 -1.22 17.52 -0.52
C LYS A 115 -2.40 16.98 -1.35
N PRO A 116 -3.52 16.60 -0.72
CA PRO A 116 -4.67 16.17 -1.47
C PRO A 116 -5.08 17.33 -2.37
N ASP A 117 -5.42 17.03 -3.61
CA ASP A 117 -6.12 17.98 -4.45
C ASP A 117 -7.42 18.30 -3.70
N LEU A 118 -7.52 19.50 -3.12
CA LEU A 118 -8.61 19.93 -2.22
C LEU A 118 -9.96 20.06 -2.92
N THR A 119 -10.12 19.43 -4.08
CA THR A 119 -11.41 19.15 -4.68
C THR A 119 -12.32 18.46 -3.66
N VAL A 120 -13.56 18.94 -3.58
CA VAL A 120 -14.62 18.43 -2.72
C VAL A 120 -14.59 16.89 -2.74
N PRO A 121 -14.58 16.20 -1.59
CA PRO A 121 -14.54 14.75 -1.54
C PRO A 121 -15.66 14.18 -2.40
N GLU A 122 -15.29 13.49 -3.47
CA GLU A 122 -16.26 12.84 -4.36
C GLU A 122 -16.56 11.46 -3.79
N THR A 123 -17.77 11.30 -3.27
CA THR A 123 -18.31 10.00 -2.87
C THR A 123 -19.17 9.48 -4.01
N VAL A 124 -18.72 8.40 -4.65
CA VAL A 124 -19.38 7.79 -5.81
C VAL A 124 -19.79 6.37 -5.45
N PHE A 125 -21.09 6.09 -5.54
CA PHE A 125 -21.61 4.73 -5.51
C PHE A 125 -21.19 4.01 -6.80
N LEU A 126 -20.47 2.90 -6.68
CA LEU A 126 -20.02 2.13 -7.84
C LEU A 126 -20.97 0.98 -8.16
N ASP A 127 -21.34 0.17 -7.17
CA ASP A 127 -22.22 -0.97 -7.39
C ASP A 127 -22.79 -1.57 -6.09
N THR A 128 -23.81 -2.41 -6.23
CA THR A 128 -24.38 -3.23 -5.13
C THR A 128 -24.56 -4.69 -5.51
N PHE A 129 -24.31 -5.60 -4.58
CA PHE A 129 -24.48 -7.04 -4.73
C PHE A 129 -25.42 -7.55 -3.64
N GLU A 130 -26.61 -8.00 -4.03
CA GLU A 130 -27.60 -8.58 -3.11
C GLU A 130 -27.21 -9.99 -2.61
N LYS A 131 -26.17 -10.58 -3.20
CA LYS A 131 -25.69 -11.93 -2.93
C LYS A 131 -24.17 -11.92 -2.87
N MET A 132 -23.59 -13.01 -2.37
CA MET A 132 -22.15 -13.21 -2.45
C MET A 132 -21.67 -13.04 -3.90
N VAL A 133 -20.63 -12.23 -4.04
CA VAL A 133 -19.95 -11.99 -5.31
C VAL A 133 -19.50 -13.33 -5.91
N SER A 134 -19.91 -13.58 -7.15
CA SER A 134 -19.69 -14.84 -7.85
C SER A 134 -18.94 -14.63 -9.18
N GLU A 135 -18.58 -15.71 -9.87
CA GLU A 135 -17.94 -15.59 -11.20
C GLU A 135 -18.84 -14.84 -12.21
N SER A 136 -20.17 -14.90 -12.04
CA SER A 136 -21.10 -14.16 -12.90
C SER A 136 -21.03 -12.64 -12.74
N ASP A 137 -20.42 -12.16 -11.65
CA ASP A 137 -20.23 -10.74 -11.36
C ASP A 137 -18.91 -10.18 -11.91
N LYS A 138 -18.07 -11.01 -12.54
CA LYS A 138 -16.72 -10.65 -12.98
C LYS A 138 -16.65 -9.38 -13.81
N ASP A 139 -17.54 -9.22 -14.79
CA ASP A 139 -17.54 -8.03 -15.66
C ASP A 139 -17.89 -6.75 -14.88
N ARG A 140 -18.72 -6.86 -13.82
CA ARG A 140 -19.05 -5.76 -12.93
C ARG A 140 -17.83 -5.38 -12.09
N LEU A 141 -17.16 -6.38 -11.51
CA LEU A 141 -15.93 -6.18 -10.74
C LEU A 141 -14.81 -5.58 -11.58
N LEU A 142 -14.65 -6.00 -12.84
CA LEU A 142 -13.64 -5.44 -13.74
C LEU A 142 -13.87 -3.95 -13.99
N ARG A 143 -15.14 -3.51 -14.18
CA ARG A 143 -15.45 -2.08 -14.31
C ARG A 143 -15.09 -1.30 -13.06
N ILE A 144 -15.37 -1.84 -11.88
CA ILE A 144 -14.99 -1.25 -10.59
C ILE A 144 -13.47 -1.12 -10.48
N VAL A 145 -12.74 -2.19 -10.82
CA VAL A 145 -11.26 -2.20 -10.79
C VAL A 145 -10.68 -1.16 -11.74
N ASP A 146 -11.19 -1.07 -12.97
CA ASP A 146 -10.71 -0.12 -13.98
C ASP A 146 -10.97 1.33 -13.56
N ASP A 147 -12.15 1.59 -12.99
CA ASP A 147 -12.53 2.89 -12.43
C ASP A 147 -11.54 3.32 -11.34
N ILE A 148 -11.22 2.44 -10.39
CA ILE A 148 -10.29 2.77 -9.28
C ILE A 148 -8.86 2.93 -9.76
N LYS A 149 -8.40 2.12 -10.72
CA LYS A 149 -7.05 2.25 -11.30
C LYS A 149 -6.84 3.63 -11.93
N SER A 150 -7.90 4.22 -12.48
CA SER A 150 -7.87 5.58 -13.01
C SER A 150 -7.86 6.66 -11.91
N GLN A 151 -8.32 6.33 -10.69
CA GLN A 151 -8.52 7.26 -9.58
C GLN A 151 -7.57 6.97 -8.39
N ARG A 152 -6.27 7.23 -8.59
CA ARG A 152 -5.22 6.89 -7.62
C ARG A 152 -5.33 7.61 -6.26
N SER A 153 -6.07 8.72 -6.18
CA SER A 153 -6.33 9.48 -4.95
C SER A 153 -7.56 8.99 -4.18
N HIS A 154 -8.23 7.94 -4.65
CA HIS A 154 -9.43 7.41 -4.03
C HIS A 154 -9.17 6.09 -3.29
N GLU A 155 -10.04 5.79 -2.35
CA GLU A 155 -10.15 4.51 -1.67
C GLU A 155 -11.52 3.90 -1.92
N LEU A 156 -11.60 2.59 -1.73
CA LEU A 156 -12.85 1.87 -1.73
C LEU A 156 -13.38 1.74 -0.32
N PHE A 157 -14.67 2.04 -0.16
CA PHE A 157 -15.45 1.55 0.96
C PHE A 157 -16.30 0.37 0.49
N ILE A 158 -16.17 -0.74 1.20
CA ILE A 158 -16.96 -1.94 0.99
C ILE A 158 -17.90 -2.05 2.20
N VAL A 159 -19.14 -1.63 1.98
CA VAL A 159 -20.18 -1.63 3.02
C VAL A 159 -20.91 -2.97 2.94
N LEU A 160 -20.74 -3.77 3.99
CA LEU A 160 -21.37 -5.07 4.15
C LEU A 160 -22.59 -4.89 5.03
N ARG A 161 -23.75 -4.83 4.39
CA ARG A 161 -25.03 -4.89 5.09
C ARG A 161 -25.38 -6.35 5.30
N TYR A 162 -25.62 -6.72 6.55
CA TYR A 162 -25.97 -8.09 6.89
C TYR A 162 -27.30 -8.13 7.63
N ASP A 163 -28.10 -9.16 7.37
CA ASP A 163 -29.31 -9.42 8.14
C ASP A 163 -28.96 -9.47 9.64
N LYS A 164 -29.59 -8.60 10.43
CA LYS A 164 -29.35 -8.47 11.88
C LYS A 164 -29.60 -9.78 12.65
N ASP A 165 -30.42 -10.67 12.11
CA ASP A 165 -30.75 -11.96 12.72
C ASP A 165 -29.76 -13.08 12.30
N ARG A 166 -28.74 -12.74 11.49
CA ARG A 166 -27.76 -13.68 10.97
C ARG A 166 -26.75 -14.15 12.03
N PRO A 167 -26.39 -15.44 12.06
CA PRO A 167 -25.32 -15.95 12.92
C PRO A 167 -23.96 -15.27 12.61
N SER A 168 -23.19 -14.93 13.65
CA SER A 168 -21.90 -14.23 13.52
C SER A 168 -20.88 -14.92 12.61
N ASN A 169 -20.90 -16.26 12.55
CA ASN A 169 -19.98 -17.05 11.74
C ASN A 169 -20.19 -16.84 10.22
N SER A 170 -21.40 -16.46 9.80
CA SER A 170 -21.76 -16.18 8.41
C SER A 170 -21.31 -14.79 7.93
N ALA A 171 -21.09 -13.83 8.84
CA ALA A 171 -20.62 -12.50 8.46
C ALA A 171 -19.16 -12.53 7.94
N ARG A 172 -18.34 -13.45 8.47
CA ARG A 172 -16.94 -13.60 8.06
C ARG A 172 -16.79 -14.09 6.62
N SER A 173 -17.56 -15.11 6.21
CA SER A 173 -17.50 -15.63 4.84
C SER A 173 -17.96 -14.59 3.81
N TRP A 174 -18.87 -13.69 4.21
CA TRP A 174 -19.31 -12.56 3.40
C TRP A 174 -18.24 -11.47 3.22
N ARG A 175 -17.25 -11.35 4.11
CA ARG A 175 -16.08 -10.46 3.91
C ARG A 175 -15.07 -11.02 2.93
N GLU A 176 -14.84 -12.32 2.96
CA GLU A 176 -13.76 -12.96 2.21
C GLU A 176 -14.07 -13.10 0.72
N ALA A 177 -15.34 -13.33 0.34
CA ALA A 177 -15.73 -13.49 -1.06
C ALA A 177 -15.53 -12.23 -1.93
N PRO A 178 -15.92 -11.02 -1.49
CA PRO A 178 -15.70 -9.78 -2.24
C PRO A 178 -14.22 -9.42 -2.35
N LEU A 179 -13.44 -9.61 -1.28
CA LEU A 179 -11.99 -9.45 -1.29
C LEU A 179 -11.35 -10.34 -2.36
N THR A 180 -11.75 -11.61 -2.37
CA THR A 180 -11.26 -12.59 -3.35
C THR A 180 -11.66 -12.19 -4.76
N GLY A 181 -12.91 -11.79 -4.98
CA GLY A 181 -13.41 -11.32 -6.28
C GLY A 181 -12.65 -10.11 -6.81
N LEU A 182 -12.49 -9.06 -5.99
CA LEU A 182 -11.76 -7.85 -6.35
C LEU A 182 -10.28 -8.12 -6.61
N THR A 183 -9.65 -8.95 -5.77
CA THR A 183 -8.24 -9.34 -5.95
C THR A 183 -8.06 -10.13 -7.24
N ASN A 184 -8.93 -11.10 -7.52
CA ASN A 184 -8.90 -11.89 -8.76
C ASN A 184 -9.17 -11.04 -10.00
N ALA A 185 -9.99 -9.99 -9.87
CA ALA A 185 -10.23 -9.00 -10.92
C ALA A 185 -9.04 -8.02 -11.10
N GLY A 186 -7.99 -8.12 -10.27
CA GLY A 186 -6.76 -7.36 -10.44
C GLY A 186 -6.73 -6.01 -9.74
N ILE A 187 -7.51 -5.83 -8.67
CA ILE A 187 -7.20 -4.81 -7.66
C ILE A 187 -5.85 -5.18 -7.03
N GLY A 188 -4.85 -4.33 -7.25
CA GLY A 188 -3.54 -4.51 -6.62
C GLY A 188 -3.57 -4.15 -5.14
N TYR A 189 -2.60 -4.65 -4.38
CA TYR A 189 -2.39 -4.37 -2.96
C TYR A 189 -2.23 -2.87 -2.62
N HIS A 190 -2.06 -2.02 -3.63
CA HIS A 190 -1.95 -0.57 -3.49
C HIS A 190 -3.31 0.17 -3.49
N THR A 191 -4.40 -0.56 -3.70
CA THR A 191 -5.76 -0.02 -3.58
C THR A 191 -6.17 -0.03 -2.12
N PHE A 192 -6.48 1.14 -1.56
CA PHE A 192 -7.04 1.19 -0.22
C PHE A 192 -8.47 0.70 -0.24
N MET A 193 -8.77 -0.25 0.65
CA MET A 193 -10.11 -0.79 0.85
C MET A 193 -10.43 -0.75 2.35
N THR A 194 -11.57 -0.19 2.70
CA THR A 194 -12.10 -0.14 4.06
C THR A 194 -13.40 -0.93 4.12
N PHE A 195 -13.49 -1.89 5.04
CA PHE A 195 -14.69 -2.70 5.25
C PHE A 195 -15.51 -2.10 6.38
N ILE A 196 -16.82 -2.02 6.16
CA ILE A 196 -17.76 -1.53 7.17
C ILE A 196 -18.90 -2.52 7.27
N ASP A 197 -19.13 -3.02 8.47
CA ASP A 197 -20.23 -3.92 8.74
C ASP A 197 -21.41 -3.12 9.31
N VAL A 198 -22.57 -3.25 8.66
CA VAL A 198 -23.78 -2.53 9.03
C VAL A 198 -24.92 -3.54 9.22
N PRO A 199 -25.50 -3.68 10.43
CA PRO A 199 -26.72 -4.45 10.60
C PRO A 199 -27.85 -3.86 9.74
N ALA A 200 -28.58 -4.72 9.02
CA ALA A 200 -29.67 -4.34 8.12
C ALA A 200 -30.79 -5.40 8.14
N ASP A 201 -31.88 -5.14 7.42
CA ASP A 201 -33.00 -6.09 7.27
C ASP A 201 -32.75 -7.13 6.16
N SER A 202 -31.73 -6.94 5.34
CA SER A 202 -31.33 -7.89 4.29
C SER A 202 -29.84 -7.76 3.98
N ASP A 203 -29.26 -8.83 3.42
CA ASP A 203 -27.86 -8.80 3.02
C ASP A 203 -27.66 -8.02 1.74
N SER A 204 -26.65 -7.15 1.74
CA SER A 204 -26.12 -6.56 0.53
C SER A 204 -24.68 -6.13 0.72
N LEU A 205 -23.96 -6.04 -0.38
CA LEU A 205 -22.64 -5.46 -0.42
C LEU A 205 -22.67 -4.25 -1.32
N GLU A 206 -22.31 -3.10 -0.80
CA GLU A 206 -22.17 -1.88 -1.58
C GLU A 206 -20.69 -1.53 -1.73
N ILE A 207 -20.30 -1.14 -2.94
CA ILE A 207 -18.96 -0.66 -3.23
C ILE A 207 -19.06 0.82 -3.55
N TRP A 208 -18.31 1.60 -2.81
CA TRP A 208 -18.24 3.04 -2.96
C TRP A 208 -16.79 3.44 -3.22
N ARG A 209 -16.59 4.34 -4.18
CA ARG A 209 -15.33 5.05 -4.35
C ARG A 209 -15.43 6.36 -3.59
N VAL A 210 -14.44 6.65 -2.76
CA VAL A 210 -14.42 7.86 -1.95
C VAL A 210 -13.03 8.47 -2.04
N THR A 211 -12.95 9.80 -2.06
CA THR A 211 -11.65 10.47 -1.92
C THR A 211 -10.98 10.02 -0.62
N ARG A 212 -9.69 9.67 -0.69
CA ARG A 212 -8.95 9.09 0.45
C ARG A 212 -9.05 9.97 1.69
N GLY A 213 -9.42 9.36 2.82
CA GLY A 213 -9.54 10.04 4.10
C GLY A 213 -10.87 10.77 4.30
N ALA A 214 -11.85 10.62 3.39
CA ALA A 214 -13.18 11.14 3.63
C ALA A 214 -13.96 10.21 4.56
N LYS A 215 -15.09 10.71 5.06
CA LYS A 215 -15.95 9.90 5.93
C LYS A 215 -16.55 8.74 5.12
N PRO A 216 -16.79 7.60 5.79
CA PRO A 216 -17.52 6.51 5.16
C PRO A 216 -18.89 6.94 4.64
N PRO A 217 -19.37 6.32 3.55
CA PRO A 217 -20.70 6.55 2.99
C PRO A 217 -21.75 5.73 3.75
N ILE A 218 -21.88 5.99 5.04
CA ILE A 218 -22.93 5.41 5.88
C ILE A 218 -23.76 6.57 6.44
N ASP A 219 -25.07 6.51 6.21
CA ASP A 219 -26.04 7.41 6.83
C ASP A 219 -26.25 7.06 8.31
#